data_AF-A0A1L9QXB9-F1
#
_entry.id   AF-A0A1L9QXB9-F1
#
_cell.length_a   1.000
_cell.length_b   1.000
_cell.length_c   1.000
_cell.angle_alpha   90.00
_cell.angle_beta   90.00
_cell.angle_gamma   90.00
#
_symmetry.space_group_name_H-M   'P 1'
#
loop_
_entity.id
_entity.type
_entity.pdbx_description
1 polymer ?
#
loop_
_entity_poly.entity_id
_entity_poly.type
_entity_poly.pdbx_seq_one_letter_code
_entity_poly.pdbx_strand_id
1 'polypeptide(L)'
;MSSIDCPCLSIAITRLVACSPSDGNGKPHSPDRNQSAHFAIWVIRASYPGGYTHHDRIWPYTLSLTWEGWQDLFKIPSQPSYSLSIPAVESNPTEFETLPFSPEEKGSYSSRLMQQLGISLWQWVFDGPIQSCLSQSQGIALGQNKPLRVRLDIRDPDLIPLPWEIMQSQAGKQAISVSPTLLFSRTTSDVDPLPPQRTDQELNILLVFGATVGQGTFGSEWLEGTPSDLQLEAEAETLARILENCTDPHQTLPSLMTSSVPCKVDTLIQPTPAQLIAALETKTYNIVFYGGHAVPAPDGGLLYLQPETTLSGREFANVLVRGQVTLAVLNTCWSAKGDTEVDDPRDGDSHRLLPRSSFAEVLLHHGIPAVLGMREAIADREALSFIEAFAEALSKRFPIDEATAIARQRLITLYKYNQPSWTLPVLYMHPDFDGQLLVPAPEGITELPDTAVNLHQQTRTIASLRSVEETTQVWQIHGGLMRVGRREENDIVISERWVSQRHAEIIRREPLESNQGQPTYWLRDFSRFGTLVLRAGNWQKIHQQEIPLQSGEKIKFGSSQGQMLEFVIEELMMNYSHSK
;
A
#
# COMPACT_ATOMS: atom_id res chain seq x y z
N MET A 1 -11.81 3.24 -19.58
CA MET A 1 -10.93 2.74 -18.50
C MET A 1 -10.05 3.91 -18.12
N SER A 2 -10.30 4.53 -16.97
CA SER A 2 -9.43 5.59 -16.46
C SER A 2 -8.02 5.04 -16.28
N SER A 3 -7.00 5.83 -16.60
CA SER A 3 -5.57 5.44 -16.57
C SER A 3 -5.00 5.20 -15.17
N ILE A 4 -5.84 5.20 -14.12
CA ILE A 4 -5.41 5.36 -12.73
C ILE A 4 -5.45 4.04 -11.94
N ASP A 5 -6.33 3.09 -12.25
CA ASP A 5 -6.49 1.90 -11.40
C ASP A 5 -5.36 0.89 -11.60
N CYS A 6 -4.71 0.47 -10.51
CA CYS A 6 -3.77 -0.64 -10.49
C CYS A 6 -4.52 -1.96 -10.79
N PRO A 7 -4.04 -2.80 -11.72
CA PRO A 7 -4.62 -4.11 -12.00
C PRO A 7 -4.83 -4.92 -10.73
N CYS A 8 -6.00 -5.55 -10.58
CA CYS A 8 -6.37 -6.26 -9.37
C CYS A 8 -7.09 -7.57 -9.70
N LEU A 9 -6.73 -8.60 -8.94
CA LEU A 9 -7.34 -9.92 -8.91
C LEU A 9 -7.79 -10.21 -7.48
N SER A 10 -9.09 -10.33 -7.24
CA SER A 10 -9.63 -10.71 -5.92
C SER A 10 -10.27 -12.09 -6.01
N ILE A 11 -9.89 -12.97 -5.07
CA ILE A 11 -10.27 -14.38 -5.04
C ILE A 11 -10.95 -14.66 -3.71
N ALA A 12 -12.18 -15.20 -3.76
CA ALA A 12 -12.91 -15.66 -2.58
C ALA A 12 -12.84 -17.17 -2.44
N ILE A 13 -12.58 -17.65 -1.22
CA ILE A 13 -12.55 -19.07 -0.85
C ILE A 13 -13.69 -19.32 0.14
N THR A 14 -14.60 -20.23 -0.20
CA THR A 14 -15.76 -20.57 0.64
C THR A 14 -15.92 -22.08 0.75
N ARG A 15 -16.18 -22.58 1.95
CA ARG A 15 -16.52 -24.00 2.16
C ARG A 15 -17.95 -24.29 1.67
N LEU A 16 -18.08 -25.31 0.84
CA LEU A 16 -19.37 -25.78 0.33
C LEU A 16 -20.04 -26.62 1.41
N VAL A 17 -21.23 -26.21 1.84
CA VAL A 17 -22.00 -26.95 2.84
C VAL A 17 -23.10 -27.73 2.11
N ALA A 18 -23.15 -29.05 2.27
CA ALA A 18 -24.22 -29.84 1.70
C ALA A 18 -25.56 -29.47 2.37
N CYS A 19 -26.61 -29.25 1.58
CA CYS A 19 -27.97 -29.23 2.13
C CYS A 19 -28.26 -30.64 2.66
N SER A 20 -28.36 -30.80 3.98
CA SER A 20 -28.89 -32.03 4.57
C SER A 20 -30.30 -32.26 3.99
N PRO A 21 -30.63 -33.47 3.51
CA PRO A 21 -32.00 -33.76 3.10
C PRO A 21 -32.94 -33.50 4.28
N SER A 22 -34.05 -32.83 4.03
CA SER A 22 -35.10 -32.67 5.03
C SER A 22 -35.61 -34.06 5.40
N ASP A 23 -35.29 -34.56 6.58
CA ASP A 23 -36.00 -35.70 7.13
C ASP A 23 -37.50 -35.38 7.12
N GLY A 24 -38.34 -36.38 6.81
CA GLY A 24 -39.79 -36.25 6.63
C GLY A 24 -40.59 -35.70 7.82
N ASN A 25 -39.91 -35.15 8.85
CA ASN A 25 -40.47 -34.48 10.02
C ASN A 25 -40.32 -32.95 10.02
N GLY A 26 -39.81 -32.33 8.94
CA GLY A 26 -39.88 -30.87 8.75
C GLY A 26 -39.09 -30.02 9.74
N LYS A 27 -38.16 -30.60 10.51
CA LYS A 27 -37.20 -29.84 11.31
C LYS A 27 -35.92 -29.63 10.49
N PRO A 28 -35.51 -28.37 10.21
CA PRO A 28 -34.20 -28.13 9.63
C PRO A 28 -33.13 -28.50 10.66
N HIS A 29 -32.32 -29.52 10.36
CA HIS A 29 -31.02 -29.66 11.03
C HIS A 29 -30.14 -28.48 10.59
N SER A 30 -29.45 -27.85 11.54
CA SER A 30 -28.36 -26.92 11.19
C SER A 30 -27.38 -27.67 10.30
N PRO A 31 -27.06 -27.17 9.10
CA PRO A 31 -26.20 -27.89 8.18
C PRO A 31 -24.84 -28.11 8.84
N ASP A 32 -24.40 -29.37 8.89
CA ASP A 32 -23.18 -29.77 9.59
C ASP A 32 -21.96 -29.31 8.77
N ARG A 33 -21.45 -28.11 9.08
CA ARG A 33 -20.30 -27.51 8.40
C ARG A 33 -19.05 -28.38 8.52
N ASN A 34 -18.92 -29.15 9.60
CA ASN A 34 -17.74 -29.95 9.90
C ASN A 34 -17.59 -31.20 9.00
N GLN A 35 -18.57 -31.52 8.15
CA GLN A 35 -18.56 -32.74 7.34
C GLN A 35 -18.13 -32.57 5.88
N SER A 36 -17.90 -31.34 5.39
CA SER A 36 -17.51 -31.11 3.98
C SER A 36 -16.05 -30.76 3.83
N ALA A 37 -15.32 -31.46 2.96
CA ALA A 37 -13.98 -31.07 2.51
C ALA A 37 -14.01 -30.33 1.15
N HIS A 38 -15.20 -29.95 0.68
CA HIS A 38 -15.39 -29.26 -0.60
C HIS A 38 -15.38 -27.75 -0.40
N PHE A 39 -14.67 -27.05 -1.27
CA PHE A 39 -14.53 -25.61 -1.28
C PHE A 39 -14.77 -25.09 -2.70
N ALA A 40 -15.39 -23.92 -2.79
CA ALA A 40 -15.52 -23.17 -4.02
C ALA A 40 -14.57 -21.97 -3.99
N ILE A 41 -13.79 -21.82 -5.06
CA ILE A 41 -12.86 -20.71 -5.26
C ILE A 41 -13.41 -19.85 -6.40
N TRP A 42 -13.64 -18.57 -6.12
CA TRP A 42 -14.24 -17.62 -7.06
C TRP A 42 -13.31 -16.46 -7.33
N VAL A 43 -13.16 -16.07 -8.60
CA VAL A 43 -12.62 -14.75 -8.93
C VAL A 43 -13.75 -13.73 -8.89
N ILE A 44 -13.72 -12.88 -7.88
CA ILE A 44 -14.74 -11.86 -7.62
C ILE A 44 -14.36 -10.46 -8.17
N ARG A 45 -13.09 -10.28 -8.56
CA ARG A 45 -12.60 -9.09 -9.27
C ARG A 45 -11.45 -9.48 -10.19
N ALA A 46 -11.47 -9.02 -11.43
CA ALA A 46 -10.38 -9.19 -12.38
C ALA A 46 -10.23 -7.93 -13.26
N SER A 47 -9.03 -7.70 -13.79
CA SER A 47 -8.74 -6.57 -14.69
C SER A 47 -9.38 -6.65 -16.09
N TYR A 48 -10.15 -7.70 -16.35
CA TYR A 48 -10.82 -7.92 -17.63
C TYR A 48 -12.16 -8.67 -17.43
N PRO A 49 -13.18 -8.43 -18.28
CA PRO A 49 -14.54 -8.95 -18.06
C PRO A 49 -14.67 -10.48 -18.03
N GLY A 50 -13.76 -11.20 -18.70
CA GLY A 50 -13.79 -12.68 -18.75
C GLY A 50 -13.13 -13.38 -17.56
N GLY A 51 -12.61 -12.62 -16.58
CA GLY A 51 -11.83 -13.19 -15.48
C GLY A 51 -12.65 -13.74 -14.33
N TYR A 52 -13.96 -13.50 -14.30
CA TYR A 52 -14.86 -14.00 -13.26
C TYR A 52 -15.09 -15.50 -13.44
N THR A 53 -14.23 -16.30 -12.83
CA THR A 53 -14.24 -17.76 -12.93
C THR A 53 -14.50 -18.41 -11.57
N HIS A 54 -14.92 -19.67 -11.63
CA HIS A 54 -15.24 -20.50 -10.48
C HIS A 54 -14.50 -21.84 -10.61
N HIS A 55 -14.01 -22.37 -9.50
CA HIS A 55 -13.38 -23.68 -9.44
C HIS A 55 -13.67 -24.37 -8.12
N ASP A 56 -14.24 -25.58 -8.18
CA ASP A 56 -14.46 -26.42 -7.01
C ASP A 56 -13.19 -27.21 -6.69
N ARG A 57 -12.77 -27.15 -5.44
CA ARG A 57 -11.60 -27.86 -4.92
C ARG A 57 -11.97 -28.69 -3.71
N ILE A 58 -11.33 -29.85 -3.61
CA ILE A 58 -11.33 -30.65 -2.38
C ILE A 58 -10.09 -30.24 -1.59
N TRP A 59 -10.25 -30.05 -0.28
CA TRP A 59 -9.13 -29.83 0.64
C TRP A 59 -8.34 -31.14 0.81
N PRO A 60 -7.06 -31.19 0.38
CA PRO A 60 -6.28 -32.41 0.46
C PRO A 60 -5.87 -32.71 1.91
N TYR A 61 -5.98 -33.97 2.35
CA TYR A 61 -5.50 -34.40 3.66
C TYR A 61 -4.00 -34.11 3.89
N THR A 62 -3.18 -34.21 2.85
CA THR A 62 -1.74 -33.89 2.91
C THR A 62 -1.47 -32.44 3.28
N LEU A 63 -2.38 -31.52 2.94
CA LEU A 63 -2.28 -30.11 3.29
C LEU A 63 -2.54 -29.92 4.80
N SER A 64 -3.55 -30.61 5.35
CA SER A 64 -3.79 -30.66 6.81
C SER A 64 -2.57 -31.19 7.57
N LEU A 65 -1.97 -32.30 7.11
CA LEU A 65 -0.76 -32.85 7.73
C LEU A 65 0.43 -31.88 7.70
N THR A 66 0.63 -31.20 6.56
CA THR A 66 1.72 -30.22 6.42
C THR A 66 1.49 -29.02 7.34
N TRP A 67 0.25 -28.60 7.52
CA TRP A 67 -0.14 -27.55 8.45
C TRP A 67 0.05 -27.97 9.92
N GLU A 68 -0.32 -29.18 10.30
CA GLU A 68 -0.05 -29.72 11.64
C GLU A 68 1.45 -29.72 11.94
N GLY A 69 2.27 -30.21 11.00
CA GLY A 69 3.72 -30.17 11.12
C GLY A 69 4.28 -28.75 11.24
N TRP A 70 3.69 -27.77 10.54
CA TRP A 70 4.05 -26.35 10.68
C TRP A 70 3.78 -25.87 12.10
N GLN A 71 2.58 -26.13 12.61
CA GLN A 71 2.22 -25.70 13.94
C GLN A 71 3.12 -26.37 14.97
N ASP A 72 3.37 -27.68 14.89
CA ASP A 72 4.25 -28.37 15.84
C ASP A 72 5.68 -27.80 15.85
N LEU A 73 6.18 -27.32 14.71
CA LEU A 73 7.51 -26.77 14.60
C LEU A 73 7.61 -25.31 15.10
N PHE A 74 6.56 -24.51 14.88
CA PHE A 74 6.57 -23.06 15.14
C PHE A 74 5.66 -22.63 16.30
N LYS A 75 4.94 -23.56 16.95
CA LYS A 75 4.11 -23.31 18.14
C LYS A 75 4.92 -22.66 19.24
N ILE A 76 4.30 -21.68 19.89
CA ILE A 76 4.77 -21.19 21.18
C ILE A 76 4.19 -22.12 22.27
N PRO A 77 4.97 -22.59 23.26
CA PRO A 77 4.58 -23.65 24.20
C PRO A 77 3.29 -23.42 25.03
N SER A 78 2.75 -22.20 25.04
CA SER A 78 1.53 -21.80 25.75
C SER A 78 0.28 -21.68 24.86
N GLN A 79 0.37 -22.09 23.59
CA GLN A 79 -0.73 -21.91 22.63
C GLN A 79 -1.55 -23.19 22.42
N PRO A 80 -2.90 -23.09 22.39
CA PRO A 80 -3.72 -24.20 21.95
C PRO A 80 -3.38 -24.53 20.49
N SER A 81 -3.31 -25.82 20.19
CA SER A 81 -3.07 -26.31 18.83
C SER A 81 -4.36 -26.15 18.01
N TYR A 82 -4.27 -25.59 16.81
CA TYR A 82 -5.43 -25.44 15.92
C TYR A 82 -5.50 -26.63 14.98
N SER A 83 -6.38 -27.58 15.26
CA SER A 83 -6.73 -28.57 14.24
C SER A 83 -7.73 -27.95 13.27
N LEU A 84 -7.53 -28.17 11.97
CA LEU A 84 -8.53 -27.78 10.97
C LEU A 84 -9.71 -28.73 11.13
N SER A 85 -10.91 -28.19 11.37
CA SER A 85 -12.17 -28.95 11.41
C SER A 85 -12.64 -29.35 10.00
N ILE A 86 -11.73 -29.94 9.21
CA ILE A 86 -11.95 -30.37 7.83
C ILE A 86 -11.76 -31.90 7.77
N PRO A 87 -12.75 -32.66 7.27
CA PRO A 87 -12.64 -34.11 7.14
C PRO A 87 -11.43 -34.50 6.28
N ALA A 88 -10.73 -35.55 6.69
CA ALA A 88 -9.68 -36.15 5.88
C ALA A 88 -10.29 -36.78 4.62
N VAL A 89 -9.93 -36.25 3.44
CA VAL A 89 -10.19 -36.92 2.16
C VAL A 89 -8.86 -37.41 1.61
N GLU A 90 -8.74 -38.74 1.52
CA GLU A 90 -7.62 -39.38 0.83
C GLU A 90 -7.69 -39.06 -0.66
N SER A 91 -6.88 -38.09 -1.10
CA SER A 91 -6.57 -37.94 -2.51
C SER A 91 -5.50 -38.96 -2.89
N ASN A 92 -5.71 -39.73 -3.97
CA ASN A 92 -4.68 -40.59 -4.55
C ASN A 92 -3.35 -39.80 -4.65
N PRO A 93 -2.24 -40.31 -4.09
CA PRO A 93 -0.99 -39.58 -4.06
C PRO A 93 -0.47 -39.42 -5.49
N THR A 94 -0.69 -38.26 -6.11
CA THR A 94 0.11 -37.82 -7.24
C THR A 94 1.51 -37.54 -6.72
N GLU A 95 2.45 -38.42 -7.07
CA GLU A 95 3.92 -38.31 -7.06
C GLU A 95 4.52 -37.08 -6.36
N PHE A 96 4.31 -36.96 -5.06
CA PHE A 96 5.32 -36.40 -4.18
C PHE A 96 5.67 -37.52 -3.23
N GLU A 97 6.79 -38.19 -3.50
CA GLU A 97 7.41 -39.11 -2.57
C GLU A 97 7.41 -38.47 -1.19
N THR A 98 6.60 -39.03 -0.28
CA THR A 98 6.79 -38.87 1.15
C THR A 98 8.16 -39.44 1.48
N LEU A 99 9.20 -38.62 1.38
CA LEU A 99 10.52 -39.01 1.84
C LEU A 99 10.42 -39.21 3.36
N PRO A 100 10.82 -40.38 3.89
CA PRO A 100 10.84 -40.63 5.32
C PRO A 100 11.80 -39.65 6.01
N PHE A 101 11.30 -38.94 7.01
CA PHE A 101 12.00 -37.85 7.67
C PHE A 101 13.14 -38.34 8.59
N SER A 102 14.37 -37.89 8.33
CA SER A 102 15.48 -37.98 9.29
C SER A 102 15.59 -36.66 10.09
N PRO A 103 15.52 -36.66 11.44
CA PRO A 103 15.51 -35.45 12.27
C PRO A 103 16.84 -34.69 12.38
N GLU A 104 17.90 -35.12 11.67
CA GLU A 104 19.28 -34.78 12.05
C GLU A 104 19.72 -33.36 11.66
N GLU A 105 18.95 -32.63 10.83
CA GLU A 105 19.27 -31.25 10.44
C GLU A 105 18.04 -30.33 10.48
N LYS A 106 17.74 -29.77 11.67
CA LYS A 106 16.58 -28.88 11.91
C LYS A 106 16.44 -27.73 10.90
N GLY A 107 17.55 -27.13 10.45
CA GLY A 107 17.53 -26.03 9.46
C GLY A 107 17.07 -26.46 8.05
N SER A 108 17.30 -27.72 7.70
CA SER A 108 16.90 -28.34 6.44
C SER A 108 15.42 -28.72 6.47
N TYR A 109 14.92 -29.19 7.62
CA TYR A 109 13.51 -29.54 7.82
C TYR A 109 12.57 -28.33 7.79
N SER A 110 12.85 -27.27 8.57
CA SER A 110 11.99 -26.09 8.62
C SER A 110 11.83 -25.42 7.25
N SER A 111 12.94 -25.27 6.51
CA SER A 111 12.94 -24.69 5.16
C SER A 111 12.08 -25.49 4.19
N ARG A 112 12.21 -26.83 4.20
CA ARG A 112 11.40 -27.73 3.36
C ARG A 112 9.93 -27.67 3.72
N LEU A 113 9.60 -27.66 5.01
CA LEU A 113 8.23 -27.59 5.49
C LEU A 113 7.54 -26.28 5.05
N MET A 114 8.20 -25.14 5.22
CA MET A 114 7.65 -23.85 4.79
C MET A 114 7.45 -23.79 3.27
N GLN A 115 8.41 -24.31 2.50
CA GLN A 115 8.30 -24.38 1.04
C GLN A 115 7.18 -25.33 0.60
N GLN A 116 7.10 -26.53 1.19
CA GLN A 116 6.07 -27.52 0.87
C GLN A 116 4.67 -26.98 1.17
N LEU A 117 4.48 -26.34 2.33
CA LEU A 117 3.19 -25.72 2.67
C LEU A 117 2.84 -24.61 1.66
N GLY A 118 3.80 -23.73 1.34
CA GLY A 118 3.58 -22.64 0.38
C GLY A 118 3.24 -23.12 -1.03
N ILE A 119 3.91 -24.15 -1.53
CA ILE A 119 3.62 -24.75 -2.84
C ILE A 119 2.24 -25.42 -2.82
N SER A 120 1.92 -26.17 -1.75
CA SER A 120 0.65 -26.88 -1.62
C SER A 120 -0.54 -25.90 -1.57
N LEU A 121 -0.42 -24.81 -0.79
CA LEU A 121 -1.43 -23.75 -0.74
C LEU A 121 -1.59 -23.07 -2.11
N TRP A 122 -0.49 -22.75 -2.80
CA TRP A 122 -0.55 -22.17 -4.14
C TRP A 122 -1.28 -23.08 -5.13
N GLN A 123 -0.88 -24.35 -5.23
CA GLN A 123 -1.48 -25.33 -6.15
C GLN A 123 -2.95 -25.59 -5.84
N TRP A 124 -3.35 -25.44 -4.57
CA TRP A 124 -4.73 -25.56 -4.16
C TRP A 124 -5.58 -24.34 -4.60
N VAL A 125 -5.06 -23.12 -4.47
CA VAL A 125 -5.77 -21.90 -4.87
C VAL A 125 -5.75 -21.69 -6.39
N PHE A 126 -4.56 -21.74 -6.98
CA PHE A 126 -4.33 -21.42 -8.38
C PHE A 126 -4.24 -22.69 -9.23
N ASP A 127 -5.40 -23.25 -9.54
CA ASP A 127 -5.55 -24.37 -10.46
C ASP A 127 -6.58 -24.07 -11.55
N GLY A 128 -6.45 -24.76 -12.68
CA GLY A 128 -7.36 -24.66 -13.82
C GLY A 128 -7.73 -23.22 -14.20
N PRO A 129 -9.01 -22.83 -14.11
CA PRO A 129 -9.48 -21.51 -14.53
C PRO A 129 -8.97 -20.36 -13.64
N ILE A 130 -8.67 -20.61 -12.36
CA ILE A 130 -8.13 -19.60 -11.45
C ILE A 130 -6.68 -19.26 -11.82
N GLN A 131 -5.86 -20.28 -12.09
CA GLN A 131 -4.48 -20.09 -12.57
C GLN A 131 -4.45 -19.35 -13.92
N SER A 132 -5.36 -19.70 -14.84
CA SER A 132 -5.51 -19.01 -16.12
C SER A 132 -5.83 -17.53 -15.92
N CYS A 133 -6.72 -17.22 -14.97
CA CYS A 133 -7.07 -15.84 -14.66
C CYS A 133 -5.91 -15.05 -14.03
N LEU A 134 -5.14 -15.68 -13.14
CA LEU A 134 -3.92 -15.09 -12.59
C LEU A 134 -2.93 -14.75 -13.71
N SER A 135 -2.62 -15.71 -14.59
CA SER A 135 -1.66 -15.52 -15.68
C SER A 135 -2.08 -14.41 -16.65
N GLN A 136 -3.37 -14.32 -16.98
CA GLN A 136 -3.87 -13.24 -17.84
C GLN A 136 -3.82 -11.88 -17.13
N SER A 137 -4.19 -11.81 -15.85
CA SER A 137 -4.15 -10.58 -15.06
C SER A 137 -2.70 -10.09 -14.89
N GLN A 138 -1.75 -11.00 -14.69
CA GLN A 138 -0.33 -10.69 -14.65
C GLN A 138 0.16 -10.17 -16.00
N GLY A 139 -0.26 -10.77 -17.12
CA GLY A 139 0.07 -10.28 -18.47
C GLY A 139 -0.43 -8.85 -18.72
N ILE A 140 -1.63 -8.52 -18.26
CA ILE A 140 -2.19 -7.16 -18.35
C ILE A 140 -1.37 -6.19 -17.49
N ALA A 141 -1.04 -6.57 -16.26
CA ALA A 141 -0.26 -5.73 -15.35
C ALA A 141 1.15 -5.45 -15.89
N LEU A 142 1.84 -6.48 -16.38
CA LEU A 142 3.11 -6.36 -17.06
C LEU A 142 3.02 -5.44 -18.28
N GLY A 143 1.97 -5.56 -19.09
CA GLY A 143 1.72 -4.67 -20.24
C GLY A 143 1.48 -3.20 -19.86
N GLN A 144 1.07 -2.93 -18.62
CA GLN A 144 0.87 -1.59 -18.07
C GLN A 144 2.08 -1.08 -17.27
N ASN A 145 3.14 -1.89 -17.13
CA ASN A 145 4.27 -1.62 -16.25
C ASN A 145 3.85 -1.32 -14.80
N LYS A 146 2.81 -2.02 -14.32
CA LYS A 146 2.29 -1.94 -12.95
C LYS A 146 2.32 -3.33 -12.31
N PRO A 147 2.47 -3.45 -10.98
CA PRO A 147 2.30 -4.72 -10.31
C PRO A 147 0.83 -5.17 -10.37
N LEU A 148 0.58 -6.47 -10.20
CA LEU A 148 -0.78 -7.01 -10.02
C LEU A 148 -1.10 -7.10 -8.54
N ARG A 149 -2.18 -6.44 -8.10
CA ARG A 149 -2.69 -6.61 -6.75
C ARG A 149 -3.53 -7.88 -6.63
N VAL A 150 -3.11 -8.82 -5.79
CA VAL A 150 -3.81 -10.07 -5.50
C VAL A 150 -4.42 -10.01 -4.10
N ARG A 151 -5.74 -10.23 -4.01
CA ARG A 151 -6.49 -10.20 -2.75
C ARG A 151 -7.17 -11.52 -2.46
N LEU A 152 -7.06 -11.99 -1.22
CA LEU A 152 -7.71 -13.22 -0.77
C LEU A 152 -8.83 -12.91 0.22
N ASP A 153 -10.07 -13.25 -0.15
CA ASP A 153 -11.27 -13.22 0.69
C ASP A 153 -11.52 -14.63 1.25
N ILE A 154 -11.07 -14.89 2.48
CA ILE A 154 -11.17 -16.19 3.13
C ILE A 154 -12.44 -16.20 3.98
N ARG A 155 -13.48 -16.91 3.52
CA ARG A 155 -14.79 -16.89 4.20
C ARG A 155 -14.99 -18.02 5.20
N ASP A 156 -14.16 -19.05 5.12
CA ASP A 156 -14.18 -20.14 6.10
C ASP A 156 -13.22 -19.82 7.26
N PRO A 157 -13.72 -19.74 8.52
CA PRO A 157 -12.89 -19.43 9.68
C PRO A 157 -11.72 -20.39 9.90
N ASP A 158 -11.87 -21.68 9.57
CA ASP A 158 -10.81 -22.69 9.76
C ASP A 158 -9.59 -22.38 8.89
N LEU A 159 -9.79 -21.70 7.76
CA LEU A 159 -8.73 -21.33 6.83
C LEU A 159 -8.02 -20.02 7.17
N ILE A 160 -8.56 -19.20 8.07
CA ILE A 160 -7.98 -17.89 8.45
C ILE A 160 -6.57 -18.03 9.07
N PRO A 161 -6.28 -18.99 9.98
CA PRO A 161 -4.96 -19.12 10.60
C PRO A 161 -3.81 -19.48 9.63
N LEU A 162 -4.12 -20.02 8.45
CA LEU A 162 -3.08 -20.46 7.53
C LEU A 162 -2.17 -19.30 7.05
N PRO A 163 -0.86 -19.55 6.86
CA PRO A 163 0.11 -18.58 6.32
C PRO A 163 -0.07 -18.35 4.80
N TRP A 164 -1.20 -17.84 4.33
CA TRP A 164 -1.41 -17.59 2.89
C TRP A 164 -0.31 -16.72 2.23
N GLU A 165 0.36 -15.90 3.03
CA GLU A 165 1.49 -15.07 2.66
C GLU A 165 2.67 -15.87 2.08
N ILE A 166 2.81 -17.15 2.46
CA ILE A 166 3.94 -17.98 2.02
C ILE A 166 3.69 -18.69 0.69
N MET A 167 2.51 -18.55 0.06
CA MET A 167 2.19 -19.27 -1.17
C MET A 167 3.27 -19.08 -2.24
N GLN A 168 3.72 -20.18 -2.88
CA GLN A 168 4.76 -20.17 -3.91
C GLN A 168 4.31 -20.97 -5.13
N SER A 169 4.52 -20.42 -6.33
CA SER A 169 4.17 -21.14 -7.57
C SER A 169 4.95 -22.43 -7.79
N GLN A 170 6.23 -22.44 -7.42
CA GLN A 170 7.12 -23.60 -7.53
C GLN A 170 8.34 -23.40 -6.63
N ALA A 171 9.10 -24.49 -6.41
CA ALA A 171 10.36 -24.43 -5.68
C ALA A 171 11.33 -23.41 -6.30
N GLY A 172 12.01 -22.64 -5.44
CA GLY A 172 12.97 -21.61 -5.83
C GLY A 172 12.36 -20.27 -6.30
N LYS A 173 11.02 -20.15 -6.38
CA LYS A 173 10.35 -18.86 -6.55
C LYS A 173 10.09 -18.20 -5.21
N GLN A 174 10.00 -16.87 -5.22
CA GLN A 174 9.63 -16.08 -4.05
C GLN A 174 8.17 -16.37 -3.64
N ALA A 175 7.87 -16.18 -2.36
CA ALA A 175 6.50 -16.19 -1.87
C ALA A 175 5.69 -15.02 -2.43
N ILE A 176 4.38 -15.23 -2.60
CA ILE A 176 3.45 -14.26 -3.18
C ILE A 176 3.52 -12.90 -2.48
N SER A 177 3.73 -12.90 -1.17
CA SER A 177 3.77 -11.71 -0.31
C SER A 177 5.03 -10.86 -0.41
N VAL A 178 6.06 -11.35 -1.10
CA VAL A 178 7.34 -10.65 -1.31
C VAL A 178 7.73 -10.62 -2.79
N SER A 179 6.79 -10.90 -3.68
CA SER A 179 7.00 -10.88 -5.12
C SER A 179 7.20 -9.45 -5.62
N PRO A 180 8.13 -9.19 -6.55
CA PRO A 180 8.32 -7.87 -7.14
C PRO A 180 7.21 -7.47 -8.13
N THR A 181 6.39 -8.44 -8.58
CA THR A 181 5.34 -8.20 -9.58
C THR A 181 3.93 -8.39 -9.03
N LEU A 182 3.79 -8.86 -7.78
CA LEU A 182 2.51 -9.05 -7.11
C LEU A 182 2.47 -8.29 -5.79
N LEU A 183 1.37 -7.58 -5.54
CA LEU A 183 1.08 -6.99 -4.23
C LEU A 183 -0.01 -7.80 -3.55
N PHE A 184 0.27 -8.37 -2.38
CA PHE A 184 -0.61 -9.33 -1.72
C PHE A 184 -1.24 -8.75 -0.44
N SER A 185 -2.55 -8.91 -0.30
CA SER A 185 -3.30 -8.62 0.93
C SER A 185 -4.46 -9.60 1.11
N ARG A 186 -4.92 -9.75 2.34
CA ARG A 186 -6.23 -10.35 2.63
C ARG A 186 -7.31 -9.27 2.51
N THR A 187 -8.55 -9.68 2.29
CA THR A 187 -9.69 -8.78 2.15
C THR A 187 -10.97 -9.47 2.62
N THR A 188 -12.09 -8.76 2.62
CA THR A 188 -13.43 -9.35 2.70
C THR A 188 -14.35 -8.57 1.77
N SER A 189 -15.27 -9.28 1.11
CA SER A 189 -16.30 -8.66 0.27
C SER A 189 -17.53 -8.21 1.06
N ASP A 190 -17.61 -8.63 2.33
CA ASP A 190 -18.74 -8.36 3.24
C ASP A 190 -18.46 -7.07 4.03
N VAL A 191 -18.42 -5.95 3.31
CA VAL A 191 -18.09 -4.62 3.82
C VAL A 191 -18.87 -3.55 3.06
N ASP A 192 -19.20 -2.45 3.72
CA ASP A 192 -19.81 -1.30 3.07
C ASP A 192 -18.77 -0.52 2.24
N PRO A 193 -19.15 0.13 1.13
CA PRO A 193 -18.24 0.94 0.34
C PRO A 193 -17.57 2.04 1.17
N LEU A 194 -16.28 2.27 0.93
CA LEU A 194 -15.55 3.32 1.62
C LEU A 194 -16.03 4.72 1.21
N PRO A 195 -16.06 5.69 2.15
CA PRO A 195 -16.17 7.09 1.78
C PRO A 195 -14.93 7.53 0.98
N PRO A 196 -15.00 8.67 0.25
CA PRO A 196 -13.84 9.23 -0.45
C PRO A 196 -12.65 9.37 0.50
N GLN A 197 -11.55 8.72 0.13
CA GLN A 197 -10.36 8.64 0.97
C GLN A 197 -9.56 9.93 0.90
N ARG A 198 -9.05 10.36 2.05
CA ARG A 198 -8.10 11.47 2.13
C ARG A 198 -6.72 10.95 1.78
N THR A 199 -6.05 11.61 0.84
CA THR A 199 -4.64 11.36 0.54
C THR A 199 -3.81 12.49 1.11
N ASP A 200 -2.93 12.17 2.05
CA ASP A 200 -2.15 13.17 2.77
C ASP A 200 -0.80 13.46 2.10
N GLN A 201 -0.22 14.62 2.41
CA GLN A 201 1.13 14.99 1.95
C GLN A 201 2.23 14.53 2.93
N GLU A 202 1.86 14.16 4.15
CA GLU A 202 2.74 13.84 5.27
C GLU A 202 2.21 12.62 6.03
N LEU A 203 3.10 11.86 6.67
CA LEU A 203 2.71 10.80 7.60
C LEU A 203 2.38 11.42 8.96
N ASN A 204 1.15 11.27 9.41
CA ASN A 204 0.69 11.71 10.72
C ASN A 204 0.27 10.46 11.51
N ILE A 205 1.13 10.05 12.43
CA ILE A 205 1.01 8.82 13.19
C ILE A 205 0.60 9.15 14.62
N LEU A 206 -0.49 8.55 15.08
CA LEU A 206 -0.79 8.47 16.51
C LEU A 206 -0.28 7.12 17.03
N LEU A 207 0.73 7.17 17.88
CA LEU A 207 1.32 6.03 18.55
C LEU A 207 0.67 5.84 19.92
N VAL A 208 -0.02 4.72 20.11
CA VAL A 208 -0.74 4.39 21.34
C VAL A 208 -0.10 3.17 21.99
N PHE A 209 0.41 3.33 23.21
CA PHE A 209 0.90 2.23 24.04
C PHE A 209 -0.11 1.87 25.10
N GLY A 210 -0.52 0.61 25.11
CA GLY A 210 -1.40 0.03 26.12
C GLY A 210 -0.66 -0.57 27.30
N ALA A 211 -1.42 -1.08 28.27
CA ALA A 211 -0.87 -1.83 29.38
C ALA A 211 -0.32 -3.20 28.92
N THR A 212 0.77 -3.64 29.55
CA THR A 212 1.49 -4.89 29.25
C THR A 212 1.03 -6.09 30.08
N VAL A 213 0.14 -5.88 31.05
CA VAL A 213 -0.36 -6.93 31.96
C VAL A 213 -1.89 -6.87 32.03
N GLY A 214 -2.56 -7.91 31.53
CA GLY A 214 -3.93 -8.21 31.93
C GLY A 214 -3.89 -9.02 33.22
N GLN A 215 -4.26 -8.44 34.37
CA GLN A 215 -4.56 -9.25 35.55
C GLN A 215 -5.89 -9.98 35.31
N GLY A 216 -5.84 -11.16 34.69
CA GLY A 216 -7.04 -11.92 34.33
C GLY A 216 -6.80 -13.39 34.00
N THR A 217 -6.61 -14.22 35.03
CA THR A 217 -7.10 -15.62 35.15
C THR A 217 -6.84 -16.67 34.05
N PHE A 218 -5.87 -16.53 33.14
CA PHE A 218 -5.34 -17.68 32.38
C PHE A 218 -3.81 -17.62 32.23
N GLY A 219 -3.11 -18.57 32.88
CA GLY A 219 -1.73 -18.94 32.55
C GLY A 219 -0.63 -17.92 32.89
N SER A 220 -0.48 -17.59 34.17
CA SER A 220 0.64 -16.81 34.70
C SER A 220 1.94 -17.62 34.70
N GLU A 221 2.65 -17.70 33.57
CA GLU A 221 4.01 -18.29 33.57
C GLU A 221 5.00 -17.71 32.53
N TRP A 222 4.60 -16.69 31.74
CA TRP A 222 5.48 -16.07 30.73
C TRP A 222 5.90 -14.62 30.97
N LEU A 223 5.51 -14.01 32.11
CA LEU A 223 5.93 -12.65 32.47
C LEU A 223 6.33 -12.57 33.95
N GLU A 224 7.36 -13.32 34.35
CA GLU A 224 8.18 -12.89 35.50
C GLU A 224 9.04 -11.70 35.05
N GLY A 225 8.45 -10.53 35.14
CA GLY A 225 9.03 -9.26 34.76
C GLY A 225 7.90 -8.29 34.46
N THR A 226 7.30 -7.73 35.51
CA THR A 226 6.45 -6.54 35.36
C THR A 226 7.24 -5.50 34.56
N PRO A 227 6.78 -5.09 33.36
CA PRO A 227 7.45 -4.00 32.68
C PRO A 227 7.30 -2.74 33.51
N SER A 228 8.41 -2.04 33.66
CA SER A 228 8.45 -0.65 34.06
C SER A 228 7.35 0.22 33.42
N ASP A 229 6.66 1.11 34.15
CA ASP A 229 6.28 2.45 33.59
C ASP A 229 7.53 3.32 33.30
N LEU A 230 8.71 2.71 33.16
CA LEU A 230 9.93 3.33 32.64
C LEU A 230 10.40 2.59 31.37
N GLN A 231 9.93 1.36 31.16
CA GLN A 231 10.28 0.54 30.01
C GLN A 231 9.33 0.81 28.84
N LEU A 232 8.03 1.02 29.11
CA LEU A 232 7.05 1.41 28.10
C LEU A 232 7.38 2.77 27.49
N GLU A 233 7.81 3.73 28.30
CA GLU A 233 8.22 5.08 27.92
C GLU A 233 9.46 5.00 27.04
N ALA A 234 10.46 4.22 27.44
CA ALA A 234 11.68 4.02 26.66
C ALA A 234 11.40 3.31 25.32
N GLU A 235 10.49 2.33 25.30
CA GLU A 235 10.04 1.67 24.07
C GLU A 235 9.31 2.66 23.16
N ALA A 236 8.39 3.44 23.71
CA ALA A 236 7.62 4.44 22.99
C ALA A 236 8.51 5.53 22.41
N GLU A 237 9.49 6.04 23.16
CA GLU A 237 10.48 6.99 22.67
C GLU A 237 11.38 6.40 21.58
N THR A 238 11.72 5.11 21.69
CA THR A 238 12.52 4.42 20.66
C THR A 238 11.73 4.27 19.37
N LEU A 239 10.47 3.82 19.46
CA LEU A 239 9.59 3.66 18.31
C LEU A 239 9.21 5.00 17.67
N ALA A 240 8.89 6.03 18.47
CA ALA A 240 8.64 7.37 17.96
C ALA A 240 9.85 7.91 17.19
N ARG A 241 11.07 7.79 17.76
CA ARG A 241 12.30 8.19 17.06
C ARG A 241 12.54 7.41 15.78
N ILE A 242 12.27 6.11 15.76
CA ILE A 242 12.41 5.30 14.54
C ILE A 242 11.47 5.84 13.47
N LEU A 243 10.19 6.02 13.80
CA LEU A 243 9.15 6.49 12.88
C LEU A 243 9.44 7.91 12.37
N GLU A 244 9.92 8.82 13.23
CA GLU A 244 10.31 10.18 12.84
C GLU A 244 11.59 10.20 11.98
N ASN A 245 12.57 9.35 12.29
CA ASN A 245 13.86 9.30 11.58
C ASN A 245 13.80 8.49 10.27
N CYS A 246 12.67 7.88 9.92
CA CYS A 246 12.45 7.22 8.62
C CYS A 246 12.60 8.18 7.41
N THR A 247 12.86 9.46 7.65
CA THR A 247 13.08 10.49 6.63
C THR A 247 14.56 10.86 6.41
N ASP A 248 15.50 10.32 7.19
CA ASP A 248 16.90 10.78 7.17
C ASP A 248 17.65 10.32 5.89
N PRO A 249 18.09 11.25 5.01
CA PRO A 249 18.73 10.91 3.73
C PRO A 249 20.14 10.32 3.84
N HIS A 250 20.68 10.13 5.05
CA HIS A 250 22.09 9.75 5.23
C HIS A 250 22.39 8.24 5.24
N GLN A 251 21.40 7.34 5.19
CA GLN A 251 21.65 5.89 5.35
C GLN A 251 21.34 4.98 4.15
N THR A 252 20.88 5.47 3.00
CA THR A 252 20.68 4.61 1.82
C THR A 252 21.31 5.18 0.55
N LEU A 253 21.90 4.29 -0.25
CA LEU A 253 22.54 4.55 -1.55
C LEU A 253 21.76 5.54 -2.43
N PRO A 254 22.42 6.27 -3.35
CA PRO A 254 21.80 7.26 -4.22
C PRO A 254 20.81 6.58 -5.18
N SER A 255 19.56 6.45 -4.73
CA SER A 255 18.45 5.99 -5.55
C SER A 255 17.65 7.22 -5.95
N LEU A 256 17.58 7.43 -7.26
CA LEU A 256 16.92 8.53 -7.94
C LEU A 256 15.49 8.78 -7.43
N MET A 257 15.19 10.05 -7.13
CA MET A 257 13.88 10.69 -7.36
C MET A 257 12.69 10.29 -6.46
N THR A 258 12.85 10.02 -5.16
CA THR A 258 11.70 10.10 -4.23
C THR A 258 12.10 10.80 -2.94
N SER A 259 11.74 12.07 -2.79
CA SER A 259 11.90 12.78 -1.52
C SER A 259 10.99 12.13 -0.48
N SER A 260 11.58 11.59 0.59
CA SER A 260 10.83 11.10 1.74
C SER A 260 9.92 12.21 2.30
N VAL A 261 8.70 11.86 2.69
CA VAL A 261 7.77 12.83 3.30
C VAL A 261 8.05 13.02 4.78
N PRO A 262 7.77 14.21 5.34
CA PRO A 262 7.79 14.41 6.78
C PRO A 262 6.91 13.38 7.49
N CYS A 263 7.44 12.83 8.58
CA CYS A 263 6.72 11.96 9.50
C CYS A 263 6.56 12.67 10.85
N LYS A 264 5.32 12.80 11.33
CA LYS A 264 4.97 13.37 12.62
C LYS A 264 4.36 12.30 13.49
N VAL A 265 4.88 12.14 14.70
CA VAL A 265 4.41 11.14 15.65
C VAL A 265 3.92 11.84 16.91
N ASP A 266 2.67 11.58 17.29
CA ASP A 266 2.17 11.91 18.63
C ASP A 266 2.03 10.62 19.43
N THR A 267 2.50 10.61 20.67
CA THR A 267 2.51 9.41 21.52
C THR A 267 1.53 9.55 22.69
N LEU A 268 0.72 8.52 22.91
CA LEU A 268 -0.13 8.34 24.08
C LEU A 268 0.27 7.06 24.81
N ILE A 269 0.70 7.19 26.08
CA ILE A 269 1.06 6.05 26.93
C ILE A 269 -0.08 5.80 27.91
N GLN A 270 -0.59 4.58 27.89
CA GLN A 270 -1.74 4.10 28.66
C GLN A 270 -2.92 5.09 28.73
N PRO A 271 -3.42 5.61 27.58
CA PRO A 271 -4.45 6.65 27.60
C PRO A 271 -5.79 6.13 28.09
N THR A 272 -6.59 7.00 28.69
CA THR A 272 -8.03 6.73 28.86
C THR A 272 -8.74 6.79 27.49
N PRO A 273 -9.92 6.14 27.35
CA PRO A 273 -10.74 6.28 26.15
C PRO A 273 -11.05 7.74 25.79
N ALA A 274 -11.27 8.59 26.80
CA ALA A 274 -11.52 10.02 26.60
C ALA A 274 -10.30 10.76 26.02
N GLN A 275 -9.08 10.42 26.45
CA GLN A 275 -7.85 10.99 25.90
C GLN A 275 -7.60 10.52 24.46
N LEU A 276 -7.86 9.24 24.16
CA LEU A 276 -7.77 8.71 22.80
C LEU A 276 -8.75 9.41 21.85
N ILE A 277 -10.02 9.56 22.27
CA ILE A 277 -11.04 10.30 21.51
C ILE A 277 -10.59 11.76 21.31
N ALA A 278 -10.15 12.43 22.38
CA ALA A 278 -9.73 13.83 22.30
C ALA A 278 -8.54 14.02 21.34
N ALA A 279 -7.57 13.11 21.33
CA ALA A 279 -6.46 13.16 20.38
C ALA A 279 -6.94 13.05 18.93
N LEU A 280 -7.77 12.04 18.64
CA LEU A 280 -8.32 11.79 17.30
C LEU A 280 -9.31 12.87 16.83
N GLU A 281 -9.94 13.62 17.75
CA GLU A 281 -10.81 14.75 17.42
C GLU A 281 -10.05 16.08 17.26
N THR A 282 -8.89 16.23 17.90
CA THR A 282 -8.12 17.50 17.89
C THR A 282 -7.11 17.59 16.76
N LYS A 283 -6.55 16.45 16.35
CA LYS A 283 -5.56 16.35 15.28
C LYS A 283 -5.97 15.30 14.27
N THR A 284 -5.49 15.44 13.04
CA THR A 284 -5.79 14.50 11.97
C THR A 284 -4.65 13.50 11.80
N TYR A 285 -4.95 12.22 11.94
CA TYR A 285 -3.99 11.12 11.81
C TYR A 285 -4.38 10.22 10.65
N ASN A 286 -3.40 9.85 9.82
CA ASN A 286 -3.61 8.87 8.75
C ASN A 286 -3.27 7.45 9.22
N ILE A 287 -2.37 7.32 10.19
CA ILE A 287 -2.01 6.05 10.80
C ILE A 287 -2.29 6.10 12.31
N VAL A 288 -2.92 5.05 12.83
CA VAL A 288 -2.89 4.74 14.26
C VAL A 288 -2.07 3.48 14.46
N PHE A 289 -1.00 3.60 15.23
CA PHE A 289 -0.15 2.49 15.63
C PHE A 289 -0.46 2.15 17.08
N TYR A 290 -0.86 0.90 17.34
CA TYR A 290 -1.08 0.42 18.69
C TYR A 290 -0.05 -0.67 19.04
N GLY A 291 0.62 -0.50 20.17
CA GLY A 291 1.48 -1.49 20.80
C GLY A 291 0.99 -1.80 22.21
N GLY A 292 0.86 -3.08 22.56
CA GLY A 292 0.36 -3.48 23.87
C GLY A 292 -0.26 -4.87 23.87
N HIS A 293 -1.01 -5.18 24.92
CA HIS A 293 -1.69 -6.46 25.06
C HIS A 293 -3.09 -6.44 24.44
N ALA A 294 -3.44 -7.53 23.76
CA ALA A 294 -4.77 -7.77 23.25
C ALA A 294 -5.13 -9.24 23.40
N VAL A 295 -6.41 -9.52 23.64
CA VAL A 295 -6.96 -10.87 23.75
C VAL A 295 -8.09 -11.09 22.74
N PRO A 296 -8.26 -12.30 22.18
CA PRO A 296 -9.42 -12.63 21.37
C PRO A 296 -10.72 -12.49 22.17
N ALA A 297 -11.77 -12.01 21.50
CA ALA A 297 -13.13 -11.86 22.02
C ALA A 297 -14.10 -11.69 20.84
N PRO A 298 -15.42 -11.95 21.01
CA PRO A 298 -16.36 -12.00 19.89
C PRO A 298 -16.51 -10.68 19.12
N ASP A 299 -16.38 -9.54 19.80
CA ASP A 299 -16.56 -8.19 19.24
C ASP A 299 -15.26 -7.59 18.66
N GLY A 300 -14.42 -8.44 18.04
CA GLY A 300 -13.15 -8.01 17.44
C GLY A 300 -11.99 -7.97 18.45
N GLY A 301 -12.01 -8.81 19.48
CA GLY A 301 -11.01 -8.80 20.56
C GLY A 301 -11.16 -7.67 21.57
N LEU A 302 -10.34 -7.72 22.63
CA LEU A 302 -10.22 -6.70 23.67
C LEU A 302 -8.79 -6.18 23.75
N LEU A 303 -8.65 -4.86 23.61
CA LEU A 303 -7.39 -4.14 23.59
C LEU A 303 -7.23 -3.38 24.90
N TYR A 304 -6.09 -3.55 25.58
CA TYR A 304 -5.85 -2.95 26.88
C TYR A 304 -5.24 -1.57 26.73
N LEU A 305 -6.00 -0.52 27.04
CA LEU A 305 -5.43 0.82 27.12
C LEU A 305 -4.74 1.03 28.47
N GLN A 306 -5.37 0.57 29.55
CA GLN A 306 -4.85 0.56 30.92
C GLN A 306 -5.10 -0.84 31.52
N PRO A 307 -4.50 -1.20 32.67
CA PRO A 307 -4.65 -2.55 33.22
C PRO A 307 -6.10 -3.00 33.43
N GLU A 308 -6.98 -2.08 33.84
CA GLU A 308 -8.43 -2.33 34.03
C GLU A 308 -9.32 -1.72 32.94
N THR A 309 -8.75 -1.02 31.97
CA THR A 309 -9.53 -0.32 30.93
C THR A 309 -9.24 -0.92 29.56
N THR A 310 -10.26 -1.58 29.00
CA THR A 310 -10.20 -2.20 27.67
C THR A 310 -11.11 -1.49 26.67
N LEU A 311 -10.83 -1.69 25.38
CA LEU A 311 -11.73 -1.37 24.28
C LEU A 311 -11.93 -2.61 23.42
N SER A 312 -13.17 -2.89 23.04
CA SER A 312 -13.45 -3.89 22.01
C SER A 312 -12.97 -3.42 20.63
N GLY A 313 -12.69 -4.35 19.72
CA GLY A 313 -12.37 -4.03 18.33
C GLY A 313 -13.44 -3.14 17.67
N ARG A 314 -14.72 -3.39 17.96
CA ARG A 314 -15.84 -2.56 17.49
C ARG A 314 -15.80 -1.13 18.05
N GLU A 315 -15.58 -0.96 19.34
CA GLU A 315 -15.49 0.37 19.95
C GLU A 315 -14.28 1.13 19.42
N PHE A 316 -13.14 0.46 19.30
CA PHE A 316 -11.92 1.04 18.74
C PHE A 316 -12.14 1.49 17.28
N ALA A 317 -12.74 0.63 16.44
CA ALA A 317 -13.07 0.96 15.06
C ALA A 317 -13.95 2.21 14.95
N ASN A 318 -14.98 2.35 15.80
CA ASN A 318 -15.85 3.53 15.79
C ASN A 318 -15.07 4.84 16.01
N VAL A 319 -14.08 4.83 16.91
CA VAL A 319 -13.26 6.03 17.15
C VAL A 319 -12.34 6.31 15.95
N LEU A 320 -11.73 5.28 15.38
CA LEU A 320 -10.83 5.40 14.23
C LEU A 320 -11.52 5.90 12.96
N VAL A 321 -12.70 5.36 12.64
CA VAL A 321 -13.50 5.78 11.47
C VAL A 321 -13.89 7.25 11.58
N ARG A 322 -14.29 7.69 12.79
CA ARG A 322 -14.63 9.08 13.04
C ARG A 322 -13.43 10.02 12.89
N GLY A 323 -12.24 9.55 13.26
CA GLY A 323 -10.97 10.24 13.03
C GLY A 323 -10.44 10.17 11.58
N GLN A 324 -11.15 9.49 10.68
CA GLN A 324 -10.75 9.25 9.27
C GLN A 324 -9.37 8.57 9.14
N VAL A 325 -9.04 7.69 10.10
CA VAL A 325 -7.79 6.92 10.07
C VAL A 325 -7.83 5.97 8.89
N THR A 326 -6.76 5.97 8.09
CA THR A 326 -6.66 5.15 6.86
C THR A 326 -6.02 3.80 7.15
N LEU A 327 -5.02 3.76 8.01
CA LEU A 327 -4.27 2.56 8.38
C LEU A 327 -4.23 2.37 9.89
N ALA A 328 -4.71 1.23 10.37
CA ALA A 328 -4.46 0.76 11.73
C ALA A 328 -3.34 -0.28 11.73
N VAL A 329 -2.28 -0.06 12.51
CA VAL A 329 -1.20 -1.02 12.72
C VAL A 329 -1.30 -1.56 14.15
N LEU A 330 -1.66 -2.83 14.27
CA LEU A 330 -1.87 -3.52 15.54
C LEU A 330 -0.68 -4.43 15.83
N ASN A 331 0.38 -3.84 16.39
CA ASN A 331 1.56 -4.57 16.84
C ASN A 331 1.31 -5.21 18.22
N THR A 332 0.33 -6.10 18.24
CA THR A 332 -0.09 -6.85 19.42
C THR A 332 -0.19 -8.29 19.02
N CYS A 333 0.05 -9.18 19.97
CA CYS A 333 -0.22 -10.59 19.72
C CYS A 333 -1.70 -10.74 19.32
N TRP A 334 -1.97 -11.59 18.33
CA TRP A 334 -3.31 -12.09 18.00
C TRP A 334 -4.31 -11.09 17.39
N SER A 335 -3.89 -9.91 16.94
CA SER A 335 -4.81 -8.95 16.31
C SER A 335 -5.39 -9.44 14.98
N ALA A 336 -4.76 -10.40 14.31
CA ALA A 336 -5.28 -11.05 13.11
C ALA A 336 -5.95 -12.41 13.38
N LYS A 337 -6.24 -12.74 14.65
CA LYS A 337 -6.81 -14.02 15.06
C LYS A 337 -8.23 -13.85 15.59
N GLY A 338 -9.14 -14.73 15.16
CA GLY A 338 -10.51 -14.78 15.65
C GLY A 338 -10.63 -15.48 17.01
N ASP A 339 -11.72 -15.20 17.71
CA ASP A 339 -12.14 -15.87 18.93
C ASP A 339 -12.68 -17.29 18.65
N THR A 340 -12.72 -18.12 19.69
CA THR A 340 -13.17 -19.51 19.63
C THR A 340 -14.32 -19.76 20.60
N GLU A 341 -15.37 -20.42 20.12
CA GLU A 341 -16.51 -20.86 20.92
C GLU A 341 -16.47 -22.39 21.10
N VAL A 342 -16.96 -22.93 22.22
CA VAL A 342 -17.09 -24.38 22.41
C VAL A 342 -18.27 -24.89 21.56
N ASP A 343 -18.02 -25.86 20.68
CA ASP A 343 -19.01 -26.33 19.70
C ASP A 343 -20.09 -27.24 20.32
N ASP A 344 -19.69 -28.19 21.18
CA ASP A 344 -20.61 -28.98 22.02
C ASP A 344 -20.12 -28.99 23.47
N PRO A 345 -20.91 -28.50 24.45
CA PRO A 345 -20.55 -28.52 25.87
C PRO A 345 -20.25 -29.93 26.43
N ARG A 346 -20.62 -31.00 25.72
CA ARG A 346 -20.38 -32.40 26.08
C ARG A 346 -19.09 -32.95 25.50
N ASP A 347 -18.51 -32.29 24.50
CA ASP A 347 -17.25 -32.64 23.87
C ASP A 347 -16.25 -31.48 24.10
N GLY A 348 -15.64 -31.50 25.29
CA GLY A 348 -14.89 -30.38 25.86
C GLY A 348 -13.63 -29.95 25.10
N ASP A 349 -13.25 -30.68 24.04
CA ASP A 349 -12.09 -30.37 23.18
C ASP A 349 -12.51 -29.78 21.81
N SER A 350 -13.80 -29.73 21.48
CA SER A 350 -14.26 -29.17 20.20
C SER A 350 -14.46 -27.66 20.28
N HIS A 351 -13.56 -26.90 19.64
CA HIS A 351 -13.63 -25.45 19.52
C HIS A 351 -13.90 -25.03 18.08
N ARG A 352 -14.86 -24.12 17.89
CA ARG A 352 -15.19 -23.51 16.61
C ARG A 352 -14.72 -22.06 16.56
N LEU A 353 -14.00 -21.68 15.50
CA LEU A 353 -13.61 -20.30 15.27
C LEU A 353 -14.84 -19.44 14.91
N LEU A 354 -15.01 -18.34 15.64
CA LEU A 354 -16.07 -17.37 15.38
C LEU A 354 -15.71 -16.52 14.14
N PRO A 355 -16.52 -16.54 13.07
CA PRO A 355 -16.26 -15.71 11.90
C PRO A 355 -16.22 -14.22 12.26
N ARG A 356 -15.30 -13.46 11.64
CA ARG A 356 -15.23 -11.98 11.77
C ARG A 356 -15.07 -11.48 13.21
N SER A 357 -14.30 -12.20 14.02
CA SER A 357 -14.05 -11.87 15.43
C SER A 357 -12.63 -11.37 15.71
N SER A 358 -11.76 -11.32 14.68
CA SER A 358 -10.43 -10.71 14.81
C SER A 358 -10.50 -9.18 14.75
N PHE A 359 -9.55 -8.48 15.38
CA PHE A 359 -9.46 -7.02 15.25
C PHE A 359 -9.36 -6.61 13.79
N ALA A 360 -8.52 -7.28 13.00
CA ALA A 360 -8.30 -6.91 11.61
C ALA A 360 -9.58 -6.99 10.76
N GLU A 361 -10.37 -8.05 10.91
CA GLU A 361 -11.64 -8.20 10.19
C GLU A 361 -12.69 -7.20 10.67
N VAL A 362 -12.82 -6.99 11.99
CA VAL A 362 -13.82 -6.06 12.55
C VAL A 362 -13.52 -4.62 12.17
N LEU A 363 -12.26 -4.17 12.28
CA LEU A 363 -11.89 -2.81 11.88
C LEU A 363 -12.11 -2.59 10.38
N LEU A 364 -11.77 -3.57 9.54
CA LEU A 364 -12.01 -3.48 8.10
C LEU A 364 -13.51 -3.39 7.78
N HIS A 365 -14.33 -4.24 8.43
CA HIS A 365 -15.79 -4.23 8.27
C HIS A 365 -16.44 -2.93 8.71
N HIS A 366 -15.89 -2.27 9.73
CA HIS A 366 -16.37 -0.97 10.19
C HIS A 366 -15.93 0.21 9.29
N GLY A 367 -15.14 -0.03 8.25
CA GLY A 367 -14.76 0.97 7.25
C GLY A 367 -13.36 1.56 7.42
N ILE A 368 -12.48 0.91 8.18
CA ILE A 368 -11.04 1.25 8.16
C ILE A 368 -10.43 0.71 6.86
N PRO A 369 -9.81 1.55 6.00
CA PRO A 369 -9.34 1.13 4.68
C PRO A 369 -8.28 0.03 4.68
N ALA A 370 -7.36 0.04 5.64
CA ALA A 370 -6.33 -0.98 5.79
C ALA A 370 -6.03 -1.26 7.26
N VAL A 371 -5.81 -2.53 7.59
CA VAL A 371 -5.43 -2.99 8.93
C VAL A 371 -4.28 -3.98 8.81
N LEU A 372 -3.17 -3.69 9.48
CA LEU A 372 -2.07 -4.63 9.64
C LEU A 372 -2.13 -5.21 11.05
N GLY A 373 -2.37 -6.52 11.16
CA GLY A 373 -2.38 -7.24 12.44
C GLY A 373 -1.32 -8.32 12.49
N MET A 374 -1.04 -8.84 13.68
CA MET A 374 -0.15 -10.00 13.86
C MET A 374 -0.97 -11.26 14.05
N ARG A 375 -0.63 -12.32 13.32
CA ARG A 375 -1.27 -13.63 13.47
C ARG A 375 -0.95 -14.25 14.83
N GLU A 376 0.30 -14.15 15.26
CA GLU A 376 0.84 -14.73 16.49
C GLU A 376 1.83 -13.74 17.13
N ALA A 377 2.43 -14.10 18.27
CA ALA A 377 3.45 -13.28 18.90
C ALA A 377 4.72 -13.19 18.05
N ILE A 378 5.28 -11.98 17.95
CA ILE A 378 6.53 -11.68 17.25
C ILE A 378 7.55 -11.19 18.28
N ALA A 379 8.82 -11.57 18.13
CA ALA A 379 9.88 -11.08 19.02
C ALA A 379 10.13 -9.58 18.80
N ASP A 380 10.37 -8.82 19.88
CA ASP A 380 10.50 -7.35 19.84
C ASP A 380 11.50 -6.87 18.79
N ARG A 381 12.68 -7.51 18.69
CA ARG A 381 13.70 -7.15 17.69
C ARG A 381 13.22 -7.31 16.24
N GLU A 382 12.39 -8.33 15.99
CA GLU A 382 11.85 -8.65 14.67
C GLU A 382 10.69 -7.70 14.35
N ALA A 383 9.86 -7.38 15.33
CA ALA A 383 8.82 -6.36 15.22
C ALA A 383 9.42 -4.98 14.91
N LEU A 384 10.46 -4.55 15.65
CA LEU A 384 11.16 -3.29 15.40
C LEU A 384 11.74 -3.21 13.98
N SER A 385 12.40 -4.27 13.53
CA SER A 385 12.97 -4.33 12.17
C SER A 385 11.90 -4.27 11.08
N PHE A 386 10.72 -4.85 11.34
CA PHE A 386 9.57 -4.74 10.45
C PHE A 386 9.04 -3.30 10.41
N ILE A 387 8.79 -2.69 11.57
CA ILE A 387 8.21 -1.36 11.70
C ILE A 387 9.12 -0.31 11.04
N GLU A 388 10.43 -0.40 11.26
CA GLU A 388 11.42 0.49 10.65
C GLU A 388 11.35 0.43 9.11
N ALA A 389 11.38 -0.76 8.53
CA ALA A 389 11.30 -0.94 7.07
C ALA A 389 9.95 -0.53 6.50
N PHE A 390 8.87 -0.83 7.22
CA PHE A 390 7.52 -0.51 6.82
C PHE A 390 7.30 1.01 6.81
N ALA A 391 7.69 1.71 7.87
CA ALA A 391 7.58 3.16 7.97
C ALA A 391 8.51 3.88 6.98
N GLU A 392 9.72 3.37 6.74
CA GLU A 392 10.62 3.88 5.71
C GLU A 392 10.01 3.74 4.30
N ALA A 393 9.37 2.60 4.00
CA ALA A 393 8.70 2.40 2.72
C ALA A 393 7.48 3.33 2.57
N LEU A 394 6.67 3.48 3.62
CA LEU A 394 5.55 4.43 3.62
C LEU A 394 6.04 5.88 3.42
N SER A 395 7.15 6.28 4.06
CA SER A 395 7.71 7.64 3.92
C SER A 395 8.19 7.91 2.48
N LYS A 396 8.55 6.86 1.75
CA LYS A 396 8.87 6.86 0.32
C LYS A 396 7.66 6.79 -0.60
N ARG A 397 6.43 6.90 -0.06
CA ARG A 397 5.15 6.87 -0.79
C ARG A 397 4.84 5.52 -1.46
N PHE A 398 5.46 4.43 -1.02
CA PHE A 398 5.05 3.11 -1.47
C PHE A 398 3.63 2.80 -0.93
N PRO A 399 2.76 2.16 -1.74
CA PRO A 399 1.48 1.64 -1.26
C PRO A 399 1.65 0.71 -0.06
N ILE A 400 0.65 0.63 0.82
CA ILE A 400 0.72 -0.13 2.08
C ILE A 400 1.08 -1.62 1.86
N ASP A 401 0.54 -2.24 0.81
CA ASP A 401 0.84 -3.63 0.45
C ASP A 401 2.27 -3.82 -0.06
N GLU A 402 2.82 -2.85 -0.79
CA GLU A 402 4.22 -2.85 -1.20
C GLU A 402 5.16 -2.58 -0.02
N ALA A 403 4.83 -1.62 0.85
CA ALA A 403 5.56 -1.36 2.09
C ALA A 403 5.61 -2.62 2.99
N THR A 404 4.50 -3.36 3.06
CA THR A 404 4.45 -4.65 3.78
C THR A 404 5.38 -5.68 3.14
N ALA A 405 5.40 -5.78 1.81
CA ALA A 405 6.30 -6.69 1.10
C ALA A 405 7.77 -6.35 1.34
N ILE A 406 8.14 -5.07 1.28
CA ILE A 406 9.50 -4.57 1.57
C ILE A 406 9.92 -4.93 3.01
N ALA A 407 9.04 -4.70 3.98
CA ALA A 407 9.31 -5.04 5.38
C ALA A 407 9.49 -6.55 5.60
N ARG A 408 8.66 -7.39 4.96
CA ARG A 408 8.84 -8.85 4.97
C ARG A 408 10.17 -9.28 4.35
N GLN A 409 10.60 -8.66 3.24
CA GLN A 409 11.90 -8.94 2.63
C GLN A 409 13.08 -8.60 3.56
N ARG A 410 12.98 -7.50 4.33
CA ARG A 410 14.00 -7.16 5.35
C ARG A 410 14.05 -8.24 6.43
N LEU A 411 12.91 -8.70 6.93
CA LEU A 411 12.85 -9.78 7.92
C LEU A 411 13.46 -11.09 7.39
N ILE A 412 13.12 -11.49 6.16
CA ILE A 412 13.71 -12.69 5.52
C ILE A 412 15.24 -12.59 5.45
N THR A 413 15.76 -11.41 5.11
CA THR A 413 17.19 -11.17 4.95
C THR A 413 17.93 -11.24 6.29
N LEU A 414 17.37 -10.61 7.33
CA LEU A 414 17.97 -10.54 8.67
C LEU A 414 17.81 -11.84 9.45
N TYR A 415 16.64 -12.48 9.39
CA TYR A 415 16.23 -13.57 10.28
C TYR A 415 16.06 -14.92 9.57
N LYS A 416 16.32 -14.98 8.27
CA LYS A 416 16.21 -16.16 7.39
C LYS A 416 14.76 -16.52 7.01
N TYR A 417 14.63 -17.08 5.81
CA TYR A 417 13.35 -17.52 5.26
C TYR A 417 12.67 -18.60 6.12
N ASN A 418 13.46 -19.45 6.78
CA ASN A 418 13.00 -20.63 7.51
C ASN A 418 12.51 -20.32 8.95
N GLN A 419 12.30 -19.04 9.25
CA GLN A 419 11.70 -18.54 10.49
C GLN A 419 10.32 -17.94 10.17
N PRO A 420 9.32 -18.05 11.08
CA PRO A 420 7.95 -17.64 10.79
C PRO A 420 7.74 -16.12 10.88
N SER A 421 8.70 -15.36 11.41
CA SER A 421 8.54 -13.93 11.77
C SER A 421 8.06 -13.05 10.63
N TRP A 422 8.53 -13.28 9.40
CA TRP A 422 8.09 -12.52 8.21
C TRP A 422 6.67 -12.87 7.74
N THR A 423 6.09 -13.95 8.26
CA THR A 423 4.73 -14.40 7.95
C THR A 423 3.69 -13.92 8.97
N LEU A 424 4.14 -13.39 10.12
CA LEU A 424 3.26 -12.98 11.22
C LEU A 424 2.49 -11.69 10.94
N PRO A 425 3.08 -10.64 10.32
CA PRO A 425 2.33 -9.46 9.94
C PRO A 425 1.38 -9.81 8.79
N VAL A 426 0.08 -9.67 9.02
CA VAL A 426 -1.00 -9.95 8.08
C VAL A 426 -1.70 -8.65 7.73
N LEU A 427 -1.67 -8.30 6.45
CA LEU A 427 -2.31 -7.09 5.93
C LEU A 427 -3.70 -7.42 5.40
N TYR A 428 -4.72 -6.78 5.97
CA TYR A 428 -6.08 -6.73 5.46
C TYR A 428 -6.31 -5.37 4.79
N MET A 429 -6.89 -5.39 3.59
CA MET A 429 -7.24 -4.18 2.85
C MET A 429 -8.67 -4.24 2.35
N HIS A 430 -9.35 -3.10 2.41
CA HIS A 430 -10.69 -2.95 1.87
C HIS A 430 -10.68 -3.16 0.34
N PRO A 431 -11.69 -3.84 -0.24
CA PRO A 431 -11.75 -4.13 -1.67
C PRO A 431 -11.74 -2.88 -2.57
N ASP A 432 -12.17 -1.73 -2.06
CA ASP A 432 -12.19 -0.45 -2.80
C ASP A 432 -10.98 0.46 -2.54
N PHE A 433 -10.12 0.12 -1.59
CA PHE A 433 -8.94 0.94 -1.28
C PHE A 433 -7.75 0.52 -2.15
N ASP A 434 -6.94 1.44 -2.64
CA ASP A 434 -5.79 1.12 -3.50
C ASP A 434 -4.44 1.12 -2.77
N GLY A 435 -4.45 1.23 -1.45
CA GLY A 435 -3.25 1.21 -0.61
C GLY A 435 -2.45 2.51 -0.61
N GLN A 436 -2.89 3.54 -1.35
CA GLN A 436 -2.23 4.83 -1.35
C GLN A 436 -2.60 5.62 -0.09
N LEU A 437 -1.65 5.74 0.82
CA LEU A 437 -1.78 6.55 2.03
C LEU A 437 -1.47 8.03 1.75
N LEU A 438 -0.48 8.26 0.89
CA LEU A 438 0.06 9.57 0.57
C LEU A 438 -0.21 9.92 -0.89
N VAL A 439 -0.27 11.21 -1.18
CA VAL A 439 -0.36 11.68 -2.58
C VAL A 439 0.83 11.09 -3.34
N PRO A 440 0.61 10.37 -4.47
CA PRO A 440 1.69 9.86 -5.28
C PRO A 440 2.66 10.99 -5.64
N ALA A 441 3.96 10.68 -5.72
CA ALA A 441 4.89 11.64 -6.31
C ALA A 441 4.37 11.99 -7.71
N PRO A 442 4.41 13.26 -8.14
CA PRO A 442 4.04 13.59 -9.51
C PRO A 442 4.91 12.75 -10.42
N GLU A 443 4.30 11.75 -11.07
CA GLU A 443 4.97 10.95 -12.07
C GLU A 443 5.48 11.95 -13.11
N GLY A 444 6.79 12.08 -13.19
CA GLY A 444 7.43 12.78 -14.28
C GLY A 444 6.97 12.08 -15.55
N ILE A 445 5.97 12.66 -16.22
CA ILE A 445 5.72 12.42 -17.63
C ILE A 445 7.10 12.46 -18.25
N THR A 446 7.45 11.38 -18.95
CA THR A 446 8.73 11.21 -19.63
C THR A 446 8.81 12.22 -20.78
N GLU A 447 8.95 13.49 -20.46
CA GLU A 447 9.72 14.41 -21.27
C GLU A 447 11.18 14.09 -20.98
N LEU A 448 11.95 13.81 -22.03
CA LEU A 448 13.38 13.52 -21.94
C LEU A 448 14.08 14.58 -21.07
N PRO A 449 15.01 14.19 -20.20
CA PRO A 449 15.58 15.09 -19.20
C PRO A 449 16.58 16.06 -19.84
N ASP A 450 16.11 17.20 -20.31
CA ASP A 450 16.95 18.40 -20.38
C ASP A 450 16.75 19.17 -19.08
N THR A 451 17.40 18.73 -17.99
CA THR A 451 17.94 19.55 -16.89
C THR A 451 18.24 18.71 -15.65
N ALA A 452 19.38 18.04 -15.66
CA ALA A 452 20.13 17.75 -14.44
C ALA A 452 21.45 18.51 -14.49
N VAL A 453 21.39 19.85 -14.41
CA VAL A 453 22.57 20.65 -14.05
C VAL A 453 22.13 21.87 -13.24
N ASN A 454 22.73 22.01 -12.05
CA ASN A 454 22.86 23.22 -11.23
C ASN A 454 21.70 23.64 -10.30
N LEU A 455 21.57 22.88 -9.22
CA LEU A 455 21.42 23.43 -7.86
C LEU A 455 22.73 24.17 -7.48
N HIS A 456 22.97 25.33 -8.07
CA HIS A 456 23.89 26.34 -7.55
C HIS A 456 23.35 27.71 -7.95
N GLN A 457 22.86 28.44 -6.94
CA GLN A 457 22.62 29.89 -6.90
C GLN A 457 22.83 30.65 -8.23
N GLN A 458 21.75 30.94 -8.96
CA GLN A 458 21.74 32.02 -9.96
C GLN A 458 20.32 32.55 -10.16
N THR A 459 20.22 33.87 -10.14
CA THR A 459 19.03 34.72 -10.33
C THR A 459 18.10 34.19 -11.42
N ARG A 460 16.86 33.82 -11.04
CA ARG A 460 15.82 33.42 -12.01
C ARG A 460 15.34 34.63 -12.79
N THR A 461 15.86 34.80 -14.00
CA THR A 461 15.27 35.68 -15.01
C THR A 461 14.02 35.00 -15.56
N ILE A 462 12.83 35.57 -15.33
CA ILE A 462 11.56 35.03 -15.84
C ILE A 462 11.26 35.72 -17.17
N ALA A 463 11.16 34.95 -18.25
CA ALA A 463 10.69 35.47 -19.53
C ALA A 463 9.20 35.16 -19.73
N SER A 464 8.48 36.10 -20.32
CA SER A 464 7.06 35.99 -20.60
C SER A 464 6.68 36.65 -21.92
N LEU A 465 5.56 36.21 -22.49
CA LEU A 465 4.82 36.95 -23.51
C LEU A 465 3.63 37.62 -22.83
N ARG A 466 3.39 38.90 -23.11
CA ARG A 466 2.20 39.62 -22.62
C ARG A 466 1.39 40.14 -23.79
N SER A 467 0.06 40.12 -23.65
CA SER A 467 -0.83 40.77 -24.61
C SER A 467 -0.69 42.29 -24.52
N VAL A 468 -0.51 42.96 -25.66
CA VAL A 468 -0.38 44.43 -25.74
C VAL A 468 -1.75 45.09 -25.91
N GLU A 469 -2.73 44.38 -26.47
CA GLU A 469 -4.05 44.92 -26.81
C GLU A 469 -5.12 44.63 -25.74
N GLU A 470 -4.97 43.52 -24.99
CA GLU A 470 -5.87 43.13 -23.90
C GLU A 470 -5.13 43.12 -22.56
N THR A 471 -5.50 44.03 -21.65
CA THR A 471 -4.97 44.06 -20.28
C THR A 471 -5.45 42.84 -19.51
N THR A 472 -4.63 41.78 -19.45
CA THR A 472 -4.40 40.87 -18.29
C THR A 472 -3.72 39.54 -18.64
N GLN A 473 -3.53 39.20 -19.92
CA GLN A 473 -2.93 37.90 -20.26
C GLN A 473 -1.40 37.98 -20.37
N VAL A 474 -0.73 37.27 -19.47
CA VAL A 474 0.72 37.07 -19.44
C VAL A 474 0.98 35.57 -19.42
N TRP A 475 1.76 35.09 -20.38
CA TRP A 475 2.19 33.71 -20.49
C TRP A 475 3.66 33.62 -20.13
N GLN A 476 3.99 32.93 -19.05
CA GLN A 476 5.38 32.71 -18.63
C GLN A 476 5.99 31.51 -19.37
N ILE A 477 7.27 31.63 -19.73
CA ILE A 477 8.03 30.53 -20.33
C ILE A 477 8.48 29.61 -19.19
N HIS A 478 7.78 28.49 -19.03
CA HIS A 478 8.11 27.45 -18.07
C HIS A 478 9.07 26.43 -18.71
N GLY A 479 10.08 25.97 -17.96
CA GLY A 479 11.01 24.93 -18.46
C GLY A 479 11.88 25.33 -19.65
N GLY A 480 11.90 26.61 -20.04
CA GLY A 480 12.72 27.10 -21.15
C GLY A 480 12.15 26.85 -22.55
N LEU A 481 10.91 26.37 -22.67
CA LEU A 481 10.23 26.21 -23.96
C LEU A 481 8.80 26.77 -23.85
N MET A 482 8.34 27.42 -24.91
CA MET A 482 6.95 27.86 -25.04
C MET A 482 6.44 27.61 -26.44
N ARG A 483 5.41 26.77 -26.56
CA ARG A 483 4.76 26.40 -27.80
C ARG A 483 3.58 27.33 -28.05
N VAL A 484 3.49 27.86 -29.27
CA VAL A 484 2.40 28.75 -29.71
C VAL A 484 1.66 28.07 -30.85
N GLY A 485 0.33 28.01 -30.78
CA GLY A 485 -0.48 27.43 -31.84
C GLY A 485 -1.98 27.51 -31.56
N ARG A 486 -2.78 26.81 -32.36
CA ARG A 486 -4.25 26.80 -32.24
C ARG A 486 -4.80 25.60 -31.47
N ARG A 487 -4.01 24.55 -31.27
CA ARG A 487 -4.43 23.37 -30.49
C ARG A 487 -4.27 23.61 -29.00
N GLU A 488 -5.11 22.98 -28.19
CA GLU A 488 -5.06 23.02 -26.73
C GLU A 488 -3.77 22.42 -26.14
N GLU A 489 -3.00 21.66 -26.93
CA GLU A 489 -1.68 21.11 -26.57
C GLU A 489 -0.53 22.15 -26.57
N ASN A 490 -0.78 23.40 -26.98
CA ASN A 490 0.21 24.48 -26.98
C ASN A 490 0.10 25.33 -25.71
N ASP A 491 1.23 25.86 -25.22
CA ASP A 491 1.29 26.74 -24.04
C ASP A 491 0.55 28.07 -24.26
N ILE A 492 0.61 28.60 -25.49
CA ILE A 492 -0.23 29.74 -25.92
C ILE A 492 -1.17 29.26 -27.03
N VAL A 493 -2.46 29.26 -26.71
CA VAL A 493 -3.55 28.91 -27.62
C VAL A 493 -4.15 30.16 -28.24
N ILE A 494 -3.81 30.44 -29.51
CA ILE A 494 -4.35 31.56 -30.27
C ILE A 494 -5.37 31.01 -31.28
N SER A 495 -6.65 31.32 -31.06
CA SER A 495 -7.78 30.79 -31.85
C SER A 495 -7.96 31.44 -33.23
N GLU A 496 -7.04 32.32 -33.62
CA GLU A 496 -7.08 33.05 -34.89
C GLU A 496 -6.89 32.12 -36.11
N ARG A 497 -7.62 32.39 -37.19
CA ARG A 497 -7.66 31.50 -38.37
C ARG A 497 -6.32 31.41 -39.11
N TRP A 498 -5.50 32.44 -39.01
CA TRP A 498 -4.16 32.54 -39.61
C TRP A 498 -3.05 31.98 -38.71
N VAL A 499 -3.38 31.51 -37.50
CA VAL A 499 -2.44 30.77 -36.65
C VAL A 499 -2.53 29.28 -36.96
N SER A 500 -1.37 28.65 -37.21
CA SER A 500 -1.28 27.22 -37.49
C SER A 500 -1.54 26.37 -36.24
N GLN A 501 -1.92 25.10 -36.42
CA GLN A 501 -2.20 24.19 -35.29
C GLN A 501 -1.04 24.11 -34.29
N ARG A 502 0.19 24.02 -34.80
CA ARG A 502 1.43 24.37 -34.12
C ARG A 502 2.10 25.46 -34.97
N HIS A 503 2.38 26.63 -34.41
CA HIS A 503 2.81 27.81 -35.15
C HIS A 503 4.30 28.08 -34.97
N ALA A 504 4.73 28.25 -33.73
CA ALA A 504 6.10 28.59 -33.39
C ALA A 504 6.45 28.10 -31.99
N GLU A 505 7.74 28.07 -31.69
CA GLU A 505 8.29 27.73 -30.39
C GLU A 505 9.25 28.84 -29.94
N ILE A 506 9.19 29.25 -28.67
CA ILE A 506 10.18 30.13 -28.05
C ILE A 506 11.04 29.29 -27.12
N ILE A 507 12.35 29.27 -27.37
CA ILE A 507 13.32 28.38 -26.75
C ILE A 507 14.36 29.20 -25.99
N ARG A 508 14.54 28.93 -24.71
CA ARG A 508 15.64 29.46 -23.88
C ARG A 508 16.88 28.61 -24.13
N ARG A 509 18.00 29.26 -24.42
CA ARG A 509 19.31 28.63 -24.55
C ARG A 509 20.28 29.27 -23.56
N GLU A 510 20.93 28.44 -22.77
CA GLU A 510 22.00 28.88 -21.87
C GLU A 510 23.31 29.05 -22.65
N PRO A 511 24.12 30.08 -22.34
CA PRO A 511 25.43 30.23 -22.95
C PRO A 511 26.32 29.03 -22.58
N LEU A 512 26.99 28.45 -23.57
CA LEU A 512 27.75 27.19 -23.44
C LEU A 512 29.00 27.29 -22.57
N GLU A 513 29.44 28.50 -22.21
CA GLU A 513 30.65 28.73 -21.42
C GLU A 513 30.31 29.42 -20.10
N SER A 514 30.85 28.88 -19.00
CA SER A 514 30.67 29.28 -17.61
C SER A 514 31.24 30.67 -17.30
N ASN A 515 30.67 31.70 -17.90
CA ASN A 515 30.89 33.11 -17.58
C ASN A 515 29.60 33.92 -17.78
N GLN A 516 28.88 34.18 -16.70
CA GLN A 516 27.93 35.28 -16.47
C GLN A 516 27.20 35.88 -17.71
N GLY A 517 26.63 35.05 -18.58
CA GLY A 517 25.82 35.50 -19.71
C GLY A 517 24.33 35.41 -19.36
N GLN A 518 23.56 36.47 -19.61
CA GLN A 518 22.10 36.40 -19.51
C GLN A 518 21.55 35.35 -20.50
N PRO A 519 20.49 34.59 -20.11
CA PRO A 519 19.91 33.57 -20.97
C PRO A 519 19.39 34.18 -22.28
N THR A 520 19.68 33.53 -23.41
CA THR A 520 19.18 33.99 -24.72
C THR A 520 17.90 33.24 -25.07
N TYR A 521 16.94 33.93 -25.68
CA TYR A 521 15.68 33.33 -26.13
C TYR A 521 15.64 33.35 -27.65
N TRP A 522 15.06 32.32 -28.25
CA TRP A 522 14.99 32.16 -29.70
C TRP A 522 13.57 31.82 -30.11
N LEU A 523 13.05 32.51 -31.12
CA LEU A 523 11.78 32.18 -31.76
C LEU A 523 12.05 31.31 -32.99
N ARG A 524 11.50 30.10 -32.98
CA ARG A 524 11.50 29.17 -34.11
C ARG A 524 10.12 29.13 -34.73
N ASP A 525 9.96 29.69 -35.93
CA ASP A 525 8.72 29.60 -36.70
C ASP A 525 8.75 28.33 -37.56
N PHE A 526 7.63 27.61 -37.61
CA PHE A 526 7.38 26.52 -38.55
C PHE A 526 5.93 26.58 -39.09
N SER A 527 5.35 27.78 -39.07
CA SER A 527 3.95 28.01 -39.40
C SER A 527 3.71 28.07 -40.90
N ARG A 528 2.45 27.96 -41.31
CA ARG A 528 2.06 28.11 -42.73
C ARG A 528 2.11 29.55 -43.23
N PHE A 529 1.93 30.52 -42.33
CA PHE A 529 1.72 31.93 -42.68
C PHE A 529 2.86 32.84 -42.24
N GLY A 530 3.78 32.36 -41.40
CA GLY A 530 4.91 33.10 -40.83
C GLY A 530 4.53 33.91 -39.58
N THR A 531 5.53 34.22 -38.78
CA THR A 531 5.45 35.10 -37.60
C THR A 531 6.04 36.47 -37.92
N LEU A 532 5.36 37.55 -37.55
CA LEU A 532 5.86 38.92 -37.70
C LEU A 532 6.49 39.37 -36.39
N VAL A 533 7.74 39.84 -36.44
CA VAL A 533 8.44 40.40 -35.27
C VAL A 533 8.84 41.84 -35.57
N LEU A 534 8.53 42.76 -34.66
CA LEU A 534 8.86 44.17 -34.76
C LEU A 534 10.27 44.42 -34.22
N ARG A 535 11.22 44.74 -35.12
CA ARG A 535 12.60 45.10 -34.77
C ARG A 535 12.95 46.47 -35.28
N ALA A 536 13.54 47.31 -34.43
CA ALA A 536 14.00 48.65 -34.80
C ALA A 536 12.93 49.47 -35.57
N GLY A 537 11.65 49.31 -35.21
CA GLY A 537 10.52 50.04 -35.81
C GLY A 537 9.91 49.44 -37.08
N ASN A 538 10.44 48.33 -37.62
CA ASN A 538 9.90 47.67 -38.82
C ASN A 538 9.46 46.23 -38.53
N TRP A 539 8.31 45.83 -39.11
CA TRP A 539 7.82 44.45 -39.02
C TRP A 539 8.59 43.56 -39.98
N GLN A 540 9.34 42.62 -39.42
CA GLN A 540 10.04 41.59 -40.18
C GLN A 540 9.23 40.29 -40.15
N LYS A 541 8.95 39.73 -41.33
CA LYS A 541 8.30 38.43 -41.45
C LYS A 541 9.32 37.30 -41.37
N ILE A 542 9.13 36.43 -40.40
CA ILE A 542 9.89 35.22 -40.14
C ILE A 542 9.05 34.03 -40.57
N HIS A 543 9.59 33.15 -41.39
CA HIS A 543 8.84 32.00 -41.88
C HIS A 543 9.79 30.81 -42.01
N GLN A 544 9.50 29.72 -41.28
CA GLN A 544 10.33 28.51 -41.24
C GLN A 544 11.79 28.79 -40.86
N GLN A 545 12.01 29.76 -39.97
CA GLN A 545 13.32 30.25 -39.55
C GLN A 545 13.38 30.39 -38.03
N GLU A 546 14.60 30.39 -37.50
CA GLU A 546 14.89 30.61 -36.10
C GLU A 546 15.65 31.93 -35.91
N ILE A 547 15.17 32.79 -35.02
CA ILE A 547 15.75 34.11 -34.73
C ILE A 547 15.89 34.36 -33.22
N PRO A 548 16.91 35.11 -32.75
CA PRO A 548 17.10 35.38 -31.32
C PRO A 548 16.15 36.50 -30.87
N LEU A 549 15.28 36.28 -29.87
CA LEU A 549 14.38 37.28 -29.31
C LEU A 549 15.04 38.17 -28.26
N GLN A 550 14.66 39.44 -28.23
CA GLN A 550 15.08 40.41 -27.22
C GLN A 550 13.88 40.94 -26.42
N SER A 551 14.09 41.24 -25.13
CA SER A 551 13.06 41.85 -24.28
C SER A 551 12.56 43.17 -24.90
N GLY A 552 11.24 43.35 -24.96
CA GLY A 552 10.54 44.47 -25.61
C GLY A 552 10.14 44.22 -27.07
N GLU A 553 10.52 43.10 -27.69
CA GLU A 553 10.12 42.79 -29.06
C GLU A 553 8.62 42.45 -29.16
N LYS A 554 7.93 43.05 -30.12
CA LYS A 554 6.51 42.78 -30.39
C LYS A 554 6.37 41.73 -31.48
N ILE A 555 5.47 40.78 -31.26
CA ILE A 555 5.30 39.58 -32.07
C ILE A 555 3.83 39.44 -32.46
N LYS A 556 3.55 39.10 -33.72
CA LYS A 556 2.23 38.73 -34.22
C LYS A 556 2.34 37.41 -34.98
N PHE A 557 1.53 36.42 -34.59
CA PHE A 557 1.56 35.10 -35.21
C PHE A 557 0.61 35.05 -36.41
N GLY A 558 1.13 34.76 -37.61
CA GLY A 558 0.36 34.50 -38.82
C GLY A 558 0.05 35.69 -39.72
N SER A 559 -0.56 36.75 -39.18
CA SER A 559 -1.03 37.90 -39.98
C SER A 559 -0.71 39.23 -39.31
N SER A 560 -0.63 40.31 -40.10
CA SER A 560 -0.50 41.68 -39.58
C SER A 560 -1.73 42.11 -38.77
N GLN A 561 -2.88 41.46 -39.01
CA GLN A 561 -4.13 41.62 -38.27
C GLN A 561 -4.22 40.75 -37.01
N GLY A 562 -3.23 39.91 -36.72
CA GLY A 562 -3.23 39.08 -35.52
C GLY A 562 -2.93 39.85 -34.24
N GLN A 563 -3.28 39.25 -33.11
CA GLN A 563 -3.02 39.76 -31.76
C GLN A 563 -1.54 40.14 -31.59
N MET A 564 -1.32 41.32 -31.02
CA MET A 564 0.02 41.81 -30.69
C MET A 564 0.46 41.33 -29.31
N LEU A 565 1.54 40.56 -29.28
CA LEU A 565 2.18 40.11 -28.06
C LEU A 565 3.54 40.78 -27.89
N GLU A 566 3.99 41.00 -26.67
CA GLU A 566 5.30 41.56 -26.36
C GLU A 566 6.09 40.56 -25.52
N PHE A 567 7.32 40.27 -25.95
CA PHE A 567 8.23 39.41 -25.23
C PHE A 567 9.00 40.21 -24.17
N VAL A 568 8.98 39.78 -22.92
CA VAL A 568 9.57 40.50 -21.78
C VAL A 568 10.41 39.55 -20.94
N ILE A 569 11.57 40.02 -20.50
CA ILE A 569 12.46 39.31 -19.56
C ILE A 569 12.54 40.14 -18.26
N GLU A 570 12.11 39.59 -17.13
CA GLU A 570 12.11 40.22 -15.80
C GLU A 570 13.17 39.60 -14.87
N GLU A 571 13.96 40.44 -14.18
CA GLU A 571 14.93 40.02 -13.15
C GLU A 571 14.34 40.13 -11.74
N LEU A 572 14.17 39.01 -11.03
CA LEU A 572 13.74 38.99 -9.63
C LEU A 572 14.94 39.23 -8.68
N MET A 573 15.03 40.42 -8.07
CA MET A 573 15.87 40.64 -6.89
C MET A 573 15.06 40.38 -5.61
N MET A 574 15.31 39.26 -4.93
CA MET A 574 14.76 39.01 -3.58
C MET A 574 15.63 39.69 -2.52
N ASN A 575 15.20 40.86 -2.03
CA ASN A 575 15.77 41.50 -0.84
C ASN A 575 15.28 40.76 0.42
N TYR A 576 16.14 39.95 1.05
CA TYR A 576 15.93 39.51 2.43
C TYR A 576 16.43 40.58 3.39
N SER A 577 15.52 41.39 3.94
CA SER A 577 15.80 42.25 5.09
C SER A 577 15.63 41.44 6.39
N HIS A 578 16.74 41.01 6.99
CA HIS A 578 16.75 40.66 8.42
C HIS A 578 16.65 41.95 9.23
N SER A 579 15.55 42.12 9.97
CA SER A 579 15.49 43.03 11.11
C SER A 579 15.67 42.23 12.39
N LYS A 580 16.53 42.78 13.24
CA LYS A 580 16.99 42.31 14.56
C LYS A 580 15.89 42.01 15.55
#